data_AF-A0A7D9DSW5-F1
#
_entry.id   AF-A0A7D9DSW5-F1
#
_cell.length_a   1.000
_cell.length_b   1.000
_cell.length_c   1.000
_cell.angle_alpha   90.00
_cell.angle_beta   90.00
_cell.angle_gamma   90.00
#
_symmetry.space_group_name_H-M   'P 1'
#
loop_
_entity.id
_entity.type
_entity.pdbx_description
1 polymer ?
#
loop_
_entity_poly.entity_id
_entity_poly.type
_entity_poly.pdbx_seq_one_letter_code
_entity_poly.pdbx_strand_id
1 'polypeptide(L)'
;MIKDINPHKLSKSSVCKLTYPGKRAEEIANEFQSAHVHSPPTEVIIHAGTNNIITDSSKECFDNIQLLSFRIKSTFMEARIAISSLITREDIDVTLKTQETNELLKDLCSKEGYILY
;
A
#
# COMPACT_ATOMS: atom_id res chain seq x y z
N MET A 1 -21.44 26.78 8.16
CA MET A 1 -20.65 26.48 9.38
C MET A 1 -21.30 25.29 10.06
N ILE A 2 -20.74 24.08 9.91
CA ILE A 2 -21.29 22.85 10.50
C ILE A 2 -20.95 22.89 12.00
N LYS A 3 -21.96 23.02 12.86
CA LYS A 3 -21.76 23.28 14.30
C LYS A 3 -21.88 22.06 15.22
N ASP A 4 -22.26 20.89 14.71
CA ASP A 4 -22.56 19.74 15.57
C ASP A 4 -22.00 18.41 15.03
N ILE A 5 -20.68 18.33 14.90
CA ILE A 5 -20.02 17.02 14.72
C ILE A 5 -19.84 16.41 16.09
N ASN A 6 -20.70 15.43 16.44
CA ASN A 6 -20.54 14.64 17.66
C ASN A 6 -19.41 13.62 17.44
N PRO A 7 -18.23 13.75 18.09
CA PRO A 7 -17.08 12.88 17.86
C PRO A 7 -17.34 11.42 18.25
N HIS A 8 -18.33 11.18 19.13
CA HIS A 8 -18.71 9.84 19.58
C HIS A 8 -19.66 9.12 18.61
N LYS A 9 -20.25 9.84 17.65
CA LYS A 9 -21.10 9.29 16.58
C LYS A 9 -20.35 9.03 15.27
N LEU A 10 -19.13 9.54 15.14
CA LEU A 10 -18.20 9.08 14.11
C LEU A 10 -17.76 7.67 14.51
N SER A 11 -18.13 6.65 13.73
CA SER A 11 -17.72 5.29 14.00
C SER A 11 -16.21 5.25 14.18
N LYS A 12 -15.74 4.90 15.38
CA LYS A 12 -14.33 4.63 15.64
C LYS A 12 -13.99 3.28 15.01
N SER A 13 -13.96 3.21 13.68
CA SER A 13 -13.34 2.08 13.00
C SER A 13 -11.91 1.98 13.53
N SER A 14 -11.59 0.85 14.17
CA SER A 14 -10.24 0.64 14.71
C SER A 14 -9.28 0.57 13.54
N VAL A 15 -8.32 1.49 13.48
CA VAL A 15 -7.26 1.50 12.48
C VAL A 15 -5.98 1.03 13.16
N CYS A 16 -5.44 -0.10 12.69
CA CYS A 16 -4.10 -0.54 13.06
C CYS A 16 -3.10 -0.01 12.04
N LYS A 17 -2.02 0.62 12.51
CA LYS A 17 -0.94 1.12 11.65
C LYS A 17 0.30 0.28 11.86
N LEU A 18 0.79 -0.35 10.79
CA LEU A 18 2.09 -0.98 10.75
C LEU A 18 3.03 -0.07 9.93
N THR A 19 4.17 0.29 10.51
CA THR A 19 5.14 1.19 9.86
C THR A 19 6.50 0.56 9.81
N TYR A 20 7.13 0.62 8.64
CA TYR A 20 8.45 0.08 8.38
C TYR A 20 9.33 1.19 7.76
N PRO A 21 9.86 2.11 8.59
CA PRO A 21 10.58 3.29 8.09
C PRO A 21 11.83 2.90 7.30
N GLY A 22 12.03 3.51 6.13
CA GLY A 22 13.19 3.26 5.27
C GLY A 22 13.23 1.91 4.56
N LYS A 23 12.24 1.03 4.81
CA LYS A 23 12.18 -0.30 4.21
C LYS A 23 11.65 -0.27 2.79
N ARG A 24 12.16 -1.19 1.98
CA ARG A 24 11.68 -1.53 0.64
C ARG A 24 10.52 -2.53 0.72
N ALA A 25 9.69 -2.61 -0.32
CA ALA A 25 8.44 -3.38 -0.28
C ALA A 25 8.65 -4.89 -0.01
N GLU A 26 9.71 -5.48 -0.56
CA GLU A 26 10.12 -6.87 -0.35
C GLU A 26 10.59 -7.15 1.09
N GLU A 27 11.24 -6.18 1.73
CA GLU A 27 11.64 -6.29 3.14
C GLU A 27 10.41 -6.29 4.04
N ILE A 28 9.44 -5.43 3.74
CA ILE A 28 8.16 -5.39 4.44
C ILE A 28 7.44 -6.73 4.26
N ALA A 29 7.43 -7.32 3.06
CA ALA A 29 6.78 -8.60 2.80
C ALA A 29 7.38 -9.74 3.65
N ASN A 30 8.69 -9.69 3.89
CA ASN A 30 9.39 -10.66 4.74
C ASN A 30 9.05 -10.45 6.22
N GLU A 31 9.11 -9.21 6.71
CA GLU A 31 8.84 -8.89 8.12
C GLU A 31 7.37 -9.05 8.50
N PHE A 32 6.45 -8.77 7.56
CA PHE A 32 5.01 -8.84 7.76
C PHE A 32 4.54 -10.24 8.20
N GLN A 33 5.29 -11.29 7.89
CA GLN A 33 5.00 -12.66 8.38
C GLN A 33 4.95 -12.76 9.89
N SER A 34 5.70 -11.91 10.59
CA SER A 34 5.77 -11.83 12.04
C SER A 34 4.82 -10.80 12.65
N ALA A 35 4.12 -10.03 11.82
CA ALA A 35 3.27 -8.95 12.27
C ALA A 35 2.05 -9.49 13.04
N HIS A 36 1.90 -9.04 14.28
CA HIS A 36 0.72 -9.34 15.09
C HIS A 36 -0.38 -8.30 14.82
N VAL A 37 -1.47 -8.72 14.20
CA VAL A 37 -2.70 -7.93 14.11
C VAL A 37 -3.76 -8.62 14.97
N HIS A 38 -4.21 -7.95 16.04
CA HIS A 38 -5.10 -8.53 17.05
C HIS A 38 -6.44 -9.06 16.48
N SER A 39 -6.91 -8.49 15.39
CA SER A 39 -8.14 -8.90 14.71
C SER A 39 -7.98 -8.74 13.19
N PRO A 40 -8.47 -9.68 12.36
CA PRO A 40 -8.41 -9.54 10.91
C PRO A 40 -9.07 -8.24 10.45
N PRO A 41 -8.39 -7.41 9.63
CA PRO A 41 -8.97 -6.18 9.11
C PRO A 41 -9.98 -6.50 7.99
N THR A 42 -10.99 -5.64 7.84
CA THR A 42 -11.89 -5.70 6.67
C THR A 42 -11.27 -5.05 5.43
N GLU A 43 -10.29 -4.18 5.63
CA GLU A 43 -9.61 -3.43 4.58
C GLU A 43 -8.16 -3.16 4.96
N VAL A 44 -7.25 -3.27 3.99
CA VAL A 44 -5.82 -3.02 4.16
C VAL A 44 -5.36 -2.06 3.08
N ILE A 45 -4.75 -0.96 3.50
CA ILE A 45 -4.13 0.02 2.60
C ILE A 45 -2.61 -0.21 2.63
N ILE A 46 -2.04 -0.47 1.45
CA ILE A 46 -0.61 -0.68 1.25
C ILE A 46 -0.03 0.61 0.66
N HIS A 47 0.95 1.19 1.35
CA HIS A 47 1.72 2.31 0.86
C HIS A 47 3.21 2.00 1.03
N ALA A 48 3.86 1.63 -0.08
CA ALA A 48 5.26 1.22 -0.14
C ALA A 48 5.81 1.45 -1.55
N GLY A 49 7.14 1.41 -1.69
CA GLY A 49 7.83 1.49 -2.99
C GLY A 49 8.64 2.77 -3.23
N THR A 50 8.43 3.83 -2.44
CA THR A 50 9.25 5.07 -2.57
C THR A 50 10.75 4.82 -2.33
N ASN A 51 11.11 3.86 -1.49
CA ASN A 51 12.52 3.48 -1.29
C ASN A 51 13.04 2.53 -2.39
N ASN A 52 12.15 1.84 -3.10
CA ASN A 52 12.50 0.99 -4.25
C ASN A 52 12.80 1.85 -5.48
N ILE A 53 11.90 2.80 -5.80
CA ILE A 53 11.92 3.55 -7.06
C ILE A 53 13.21 4.35 -7.30
N ILE A 54 13.97 4.64 -6.23
CA ILE A 54 15.25 5.33 -6.31
C ILE A 54 16.28 4.47 -7.05
N THR A 55 16.36 3.18 -6.72
CA THR A 55 17.37 2.25 -7.25
C THR A 55 16.83 1.32 -8.33
N ASP A 56 15.56 0.91 -8.20
CA ASP A 56 14.95 -0.11 -9.02
C ASP A 56 14.40 0.49 -10.32
N SER A 57 14.23 -0.36 -11.33
CA SER A 57 13.38 -0.05 -12.48
C SER A 57 11.90 0.02 -12.07
N SER A 58 11.07 0.64 -12.91
CA SER A 58 9.62 0.74 -12.68
C SER A 58 8.97 -0.64 -12.50
N LYS A 59 9.47 -1.64 -13.26
CA LYS A 59 8.99 -3.02 -13.23
C LYS A 59 9.43 -3.77 -11.97
N GLU A 60 10.68 -3.64 -11.55
CA GLU A 60 11.17 -4.25 -10.30
C GLU A 60 10.46 -3.66 -9.08
N CYS A 61 10.29 -2.33 -9.03
CA CYS A 61 9.51 -1.68 -7.99
C CYS A 61 8.07 -2.22 -7.95
N PHE A 62 7.43 -2.35 -9.11
CA PHE A 62 6.11 -2.95 -9.25
C PHE A 62 6.09 -4.40 -8.72
N ASP A 63 7.03 -5.25 -9.12
CA ASP A 63 7.08 -6.67 -8.73
C ASP A 63 7.24 -6.82 -7.21
N ASN A 64 8.02 -5.94 -6.58
CA ASN A 64 8.19 -5.91 -5.12
C ASN A 64 6.89 -5.48 -4.39
N ILE A 65 6.16 -4.49 -4.91
CA ILE A 65 4.86 -4.09 -4.35
C ILE A 65 3.82 -5.20 -4.57
N GLN A 66 3.82 -5.84 -5.74
CA GLN A 66 2.94 -6.96 -6.04
C GLN A 66 3.16 -8.12 -5.07
N LEU A 67 4.42 -8.50 -4.83
CA LEU A 67 4.79 -9.53 -3.86
C LEU A 67 4.24 -9.21 -2.46
N LEU A 68 4.43 -7.97 -1.99
CA LEU A 68 3.89 -7.51 -0.71
C LEU A 68 2.37 -7.62 -0.68
N SER A 69 1.68 -7.19 -1.73
CA SER A 69 0.21 -7.23 -1.81
C SER A 69 -0.33 -8.66 -1.75
N PHE A 70 0.31 -9.59 -2.44
CA PHE A 70 -0.06 -11.00 -2.42
C PHE A 70 0.19 -11.64 -1.06
N ARG A 71 1.30 -11.29 -0.40
CA ARG A 71 1.59 -11.75 0.96
C ARG A 71 0.48 -11.31 1.92
N ILE A 72 0.14 -10.03 1.90
CA ILE A 72 -0.93 -9.47 2.74
C ILE A 72 -2.28 -10.10 2.42
N LYS A 73 -2.64 -10.24 1.14
CA LYS A 73 -3.90 -10.87 0.72
C LYS A 73 -3.99 -12.33 1.14
N SER A 74 -2.88 -13.06 1.12
CA SER A 74 -2.84 -14.45 1.60
C SER A 74 -3.06 -14.55 3.11
N THR A 75 -2.59 -13.57 3.88
CA THR A 75 -2.79 -13.51 5.34
C THR A 75 -4.20 -13.05 5.70
N PHE A 76 -4.74 -12.08 4.97
CA PHE A 76 -6.07 -11.51 5.19
C PHE A 76 -6.96 -11.76 3.98
N MET A 77 -7.34 -13.04 3.79
CA MET A 77 -8.06 -13.51 2.60
C MET A 77 -9.37 -12.75 2.34
N GLU A 78 -10.07 -12.36 3.40
CA GLU A 78 -11.37 -11.65 3.29
C GLU A 78 -11.23 -10.12 3.22
N ALA A 79 -10.04 -9.58 3.50
CA ALA A 79 -9.83 -8.13 3.47
C ALA A 79 -9.87 -7.59 2.03
N ARG A 80 -10.48 -6.42 1.87
CA ARG A 80 -10.28 -5.60 0.67
C ARG A 80 -8.86 -5.04 0.68
N ILE A 81 -8.17 -5.14 -0.44
CA ILE A 81 -6.82 -4.59 -0.58
C ILE A 81 -6.91 -3.29 -1.37
N ALA A 82 -6.25 -2.27 -0.84
CA ALA A 82 -6.06 -0.98 -1.42
C ALA A 82 -4.55 -0.76 -1.60
N ILE A 83 -4.11 -0.32 -2.78
CA ILE A 83 -2.73 0.08 -3.03
C ILE A 83 -2.71 1.58 -3.30
N SER A 84 -1.95 2.30 -2.49
CA SER A 84 -1.72 3.73 -2.69
C SER A 84 -0.66 3.95 -3.76
N SER A 85 -0.97 4.86 -4.68
CA SER A 85 -0.05 5.30 -5.73
C SER A 85 1.22 5.92 -5.14
N LEU A 86 2.34 5.72 -5.83
CA LEU A 86 3.59 6.38 -5.52
C LEU A 86 3.49 7.89 -5.79
N ILE A 87 4.03 8.69 -4.87
CA ILE A 87 3.99 10.15 -4.94
C ILE A 87 5.13 10.63 -5.86
N THR A 88 4.80 11.49 -6.82
CA THR A 88 5.78 12.12 -7.71
C THR A 88 6.69 13.08 -6.95
N ARG A 89 7.93 13.24 -7.42
CA ARG A 89 8.93 14.15 -6.84
C ARG A 89 9.43 15.13 -7.90
N GLU A 90 10.27 16.09 -7.55
CA GLU A 90 10.82 17.03 -8.53
C GLU A 90 11.88 16.41 -9.44
N ASP A 91 12.47 15.28 -9.03
CA ASP A 91 13.43 14.53 -9.84
C ASP A 91 12.72 13.87 -11.04
N ILE A 92 13.10 14.28 -12.25
CA ILE A 92 12.46 13.88 -13.51
C ILE A 92 12.59 12.38 -13.75
N ASP A 93 13.77 11.79 -13.50
CA ASP A 93 14.03 10.37 -13.77
C ASP A 93 13.23 9.50 -12.80
N VAL A 94 13.17 9.91 -11.53
CA VAL A 94 12.33 9.23 -10.52
C VAL A 94 10.85 9.41 -10.84
N THR A 95 10.46 10.54 -11.42
CA THR A 95 9.06 10.82 -11.79
C THR A 95 8.56 9.95 -12.92
N LEU A 96 9.36 9.75 -13.98
CA LEU A 96 8.99 8.85 -15.07
C LEU A 96 8.81 7.42 -14.56
N LYS A 97 9.77 6.93 -13.76
CA LYS A 97 9.66 5.60 -13.12
C LYS A 97 8.41 5.49 -12.24
N THR A 98 8.12 6.53 -11.47
CA THR A 98 6.93 6.60 -10.61
C THR A 98 5.63 6.50 -11.41
N GLN A 99 5.52 7.23 -12.52
CA GLN A 99 4.35 7.19 -13.40
C GLN A 99 4.15 5.81 -14.03
N GLU A 100 5.22 5.22 -14.56
CA GLU A 100 5.19 3.88 -15.13
C GLU A 100 4.79 2.83 -14.09
N THR A 101 5.37 2.87 -12.89
CA THR A 101 4.99 1.96 -11.79
C THR A 101 3.52 2.15 -11.42
N ASN A 102 3.01 3.39 -11.34
CA ASN A 102 1.61 3.64 -11.00
C ASN A 102 0.62 3.10 -12.05
N GLU A 103 0.94 3.17 -13.36
CA GLU A 103 0.10 2.53 -14.38
C GLU A 103 0.13 0.99 -14.25
N LEU A 104 1.28 0.39 -13.97
CA LEU A 104 1.35 -1.05 -13.70
C LEU A 104 0.53 -1.44 -12.46
N LEU A 105 0.56 -0.62 -11.39
CA LEU A 105 -0.24 -0.86 -10.19
C LEU A 105 -1.74 -0.73 -10.45
N LYS A 106 -2.15 0.19 -11.33
CA LYS A 106 -3.54 0.33 -11.76
C LYS A 106 -4.04 -0.89 -12.52
N ASP A 107 -3.22 -1.45 -13.41
CA ASP A 107 -3.53 -2.69 -14.12
C ASP A 107 -3.64 -3.87 -13.15
N LEU A 108 -2.70 -3.97 -12.19
CA LEU A 108 -2.75 -4.97 -11.12
C LEU A 108 -4.04 -4.85 -10.30
N CYS A 109 -4.39 -3.65 -9.85
CA CYS A 109 -5.59 -3.43 -9.05
C CYS A 109 -6.85 -3.83 -9.82
N SER A 110 -6.93 -3.47 -11.09
CA SER A 110 -8.05 -3.85 -11.97
C SER A 110 -8.16 -5.36 -12.14
N LYS A 111 -7.02 -6.06 -12.29
CA LYS A 111 -6.97 -7.52 -12.45
C LYS A 111 -7.35 -8.28 -11.18
N GLU A 112 -6.82 -7.86 -10.03
CA GLU A 112 -6.97 -8.58 -8.76
C GLU A 112 -8.21 -8.12 -7.95
N GLY A 113 -8.95 -7.14 -8.46
CA GLY A 113 -10.10 -6.54 -7.77
C GLY A 113 -9.68 -5.70 -6.55
N TYR A 114 -8.49 -5.12 -6.59
CA TYR A 114 -8.01 -4.19 -5.55
C TYR A 114 -8.46 -2.76 -5.88
N ILE A 115 -8.37 -1.89 -4.88
CA ILE A 115 -8.64 -0.46 -5.03
C ILE A 115 -7.30 0.26 -5.23
N LEU A 116 -7.20 1.09 -6.25
CA LEU A 116 -6.08 2.04 -6.38
C LEU A 116 -6.46 3.35 -5.68
N TYR A 117 -5.59 3.83 -4.79
CA TYR A 117 -5.73 5.11 -4.07
C TYR A 117 -4.73 6.16 -4.55
#